data_AF-A0A1V9ZD46-F1
#
_entry.id   AF-A0A1V9ZD46-F1
#
_cell.length_a   1.000
_cell.length_b   1.000
_cell.length_c   1.000
_cell.angle_alpha   90.00
_cell.angle_beta   90.00
_cell.angle_gamma   90.00
#
_symmetry.space_group_name_H-M   'P 1'
#
loop_
_entity.id
_entity.type
_entity.pdbx_description
1 polymer ?
#
loop_
_entity_poly.entity_id
_entity_poly.type
_entity_poly.pdbx_seq_one_letter_code
_entity_poly.pdbx_strand_id
1 'polypeptide(L)'
;MERKRAITSRQHDRFVTKKKSFEQQFASLYVARLRAMETMVRQAIAADSSVSVAILPKIIDLRADLPCIITGTVFKVLKNKPNLLDEFTADEGMSIEERKECFASDSDQLFLEDESDRVALTGNIEVDAFVTGAVLGLEGQMTTDGEAFEVSRIFLPISPPQKEKLPARKDDAYVALVSGLNFGSTSAKCHPLSSGLLMDYLAGRIGTDEEKTFVSTIVHTIIAGNSISKATKEVLLEPVKKSQSNGNEVRPLEQLDLVVSSLVSTMPVDILPGSSDPCNLMLPQQPLAACLLPRSMSYTTCHLVTNPHLATIDKISIAGTSGQPVDSVLQCSQGQSPLDALEKMLEWRHLAPTAPDILSCYPFPNKDVFVIETRPHIFFAGNQPEFATKLVEGPDNERTRIICIPSFSETGSIVLVNLRDLSCFPLTIDI
;
A
#
# COMPACT_ATOMS: atom_id res chain seq x y z
N MET A 1 -4.73 35.05 5.06
CA MET A 1 -5.44 34.88 3.79
C MET A 1 -6.51 33.81 3.97
N GLU A 2 -7.63 33.91 3.27
CA GLU A 2 -8.66 32.88 3.31
C GLU A 2 -8.19 31.63 2.54
N ARG A 3 -8.21 30.47 3.18
CA ARG A 3 -7.79 29.20 2.59
C ARG A 3 -8.93 28.61 1.77
N LYS A 4 -8.61 28.02 0.61
CA LYS A 4 -9.56 27.22 -0.17
C LYS A 4 -10.06 26.03 0.65
N ARG A 5 -11.30 25.61 0.39
CA ARG A 5 -11.92 24.45 1.05
C ARG A 5 -12.26 23.41 0.01
N ALA A 6 -12.17 22.15 0.42
CA ALA A 6 -12.59 21.00 -0.37
C ALA A 6 -13.63 20.18 0.40
N ILE A 7 -14.48 19.49 -0.33
CA ILE A 7 -15.43 18.52 0.22
C ILE A 7 -14.74 17.16 0.24
N THR A 8 -14.57 16.59 1.43
CA THR A 8 -13.94 15.29 1.63
C THR A 8 -14.95 14.26 2.09
N SER A 9 -14.99 13.11 1.40
CA SER A 9 -15.74 11.92 1.79
C SER A 9 -14.78 10.75 1.98
N ARG A 10 -14.90 10.01 3.10
CA ARG A 10 -13.97 8.93 3.46
C ARG A 10 -14.67 7.58 3.42
N GLN A 11 -14.10 6.62 2.72
CA GLN A 11 -14.65 5.28 2.54
C GLN A 11 -13.93 4.25 3.44
N HIS A 12 -13.66 4.64 4.69
CA HIS A 12 -12.87 3.86 5.65
C HIS A 12 -13.61 2.62 6.18
N ASP A 13 -14.95 2.60 6.16
CA ASP A 13 -15.79 1.49 6.64
C ASP A 13 -15.42 0.13 6.04
N ARG A 14 -14.89 0.12 4.80
CA ARG A 14 -14.43 -1.07 4.10
C ARG A 14 -13.30 -1.81 4.86
N PHE A 15 -12.47 -1.07 5.57
CA PHE A 15 -11.28 -1.60 6.27
C PHE A 15 -11.46 -1.70 7.78
N VAL A 16 -12.61 -1.27 8.31
CA VAL A 16 -12.90 -1.33 9.74
C VAL A 16 -13.32 -2.75 10.13
N THR A 17 -12.52 -3.37 11.00
CA THR A 17 -12.77 -4.73 11.47
C THR A 17 -13.77 -4.72 12.63
N LYS A 18 -15.04 -5.02 12.34
CA LYS A 18 -16.15 -4.99 13.32
C LYS A 18 -16.12 -6.13 14.36
N LYS A 19 -15.62 -7.30 13.97
CA LYS A 19 -15.44 -8.47 14.85
C LYS A 19 -14.01 -8.94 14.71
N LYS A 20 -13.28 -9.02 15.82
CA LYS A 20 -11.91 -9.53 15.87
C LYS A 20 -11.96 -11.01 16.26
N SER A 21 -12.05 -11.90 15.27
CA SER A 21 -11.92 -13.35 15.48
C SER A 21 -10.72 -13.86 14.69
N PHE A 22 -9.84 -14.59 15.37
CA PHE A 22 -8.63 -15.17 14.78
C PHE A 22 -8.73 -16.69 14.63
N GLU A 23 -9.94 -17.24 14.72
CA GLU A 23 -10.19 -18.69 14.60
C GLU A 23 -10.12 -19.18 13.14
N GLN A 24 -10.04 -18.24 12.18
CA GLN A 24 -10.16 -18.54 10.76
C GLN A 24 -8.80 -18.76 10.09
N GLN A 25 -8.77 -19.67 9.12
CA GLN A 25 -7.60 -19.95 8.31
C GLN A 25 -7.56 -19.11 7.03
N PHE A 26 -6.35 -18.84 6.55
CA PHE A 26 -6.09 -17.98 5.38
C PHE A 26 -6.52 -18.57 4.03
N ALA A 27 -6.79 -19.87 3.93
CA ALA A 27 -7.27 -20.48 2.67
C ALA A 27 -8.56 -19.81 2.16
N SER A 28 -9.46 -19.45 3.08
CA SER A 28 -10.71 -18.76 2.75
C SER A 28 -10.50 -17.38 2.08
N LEU A 29 -9.42 -16.68 2.44
CA LEU A 29 -9.05 -15.40 1.85
C LEU A 29 -8.60 -15.56 0.40
N TYR A 30 -7.73 -16.54 0.10
CA TYR A 30 -7.28 -16.82 -1.27
C TYR A 30 -8.44 -17.24 -2.18
N VAL A 31 -9.35 -18.07 -1.66
CA VAL A 31 -10.58 -18.45 -2.36
C VAL A 31 -11.45 -17.22 -2.67
N ALA A 32 -11.66 -16.33 -1.68
CA ALA A 32 -12.43 -15.11 -1.87
C ALA A 32 -11.76 -14.18 -2.89
N ARG A 33 -10.43 -14.08 -2.89
CA ARG A 33 -9.65 -13.31 -3.86
C ARG A 33 -9.80 -13.86 -5.26
N LEU A 34 -9.58 -15.16 -5.45
CA LEU A 34 -9.69 -15.82 -6.76
C LEU A 34 -11.08 -15.61 -7.34
N ARG A 35 -12.15 -15.84 -6.57
CA ARG A 35 -13.53 -15.64 -7.03
C ARG A 35 -13.83 -14.19 -7.44
N ALA A 36 -13.32 -13.21 -6.70
CA ALA A 36 -13.50 -11.80 -7.03
C ALA A 36 -12.78 -11.39 -8.31
N MET A 37 -11.61 -11.99 -8.58
CA MET A 37 -10.71 -11.61 -9.66
C MET A 37 -10.90 -12.43 -10.93
N GLU A 38 -11.31 -13.69 -10.82
CA GLU A 38 -11.53 -14.60 -11.95
C GLU A 38 -12.51 -14.02 -12.96
N THR A 39 -13.59 -13.38 -12.50
CA THR A 39 -14.56 -12.73 -13.38
C THR A 39 -13.89 -11.61 -14.21
N MET A 40 -12.94 -10.88 -13.62
CA MET A 40 -12.23 -9.77 -14.28
C MET A 40 -11.18 -10.28 -15.28
N VAL A 41 -10.52 -11.40 -14.97
CA VAL A 41 -9.59 -12.09 -15.88
C VAL A 41 -10.34 -12.69 -17.07
N ARG A 42 -11.48 -13.37 -16.82
CA ARG A 42 -12.33 -13.93 -17.89
C ARG A 42 -12.86 -12.85 -18.85
N GLN A 43 -13.16 -11.66 -18.33
CA GLN A 43 -13.52 -10.51 -19.18
C GLN A 43 -12.36 -10.05 -20.05
N ALA A 44 -11.13 -10.01 -19.52
CA ALA A 44 -9.94 -9.68 -20.30
C ALA A 44 -9.69 -10.70 -21.41
N ILE A 45 -9.81 -12.00 -21.11
CA ILE A 45 -9.71 -13.09 -22.09
C ILE A 45 -10.78 -12.95 -23.18
N ALA A 46 -12.04 -12.70 -22.80
CA ALA A 46 -13.14 -12.57 -23.74
C ALA A 46 -13.05 -11.32 -24.65
N ALA A 47 -12.35 -10.28 -24.20
CA ALA A 47 -12.10 -9.08 -24.98
C ALA A 47 -11.04 -9.29 -26.08
N ASP A 48 -10.19 -10.33 -25.95
CA ASP A 48 -9.17 -10.66 -26.95
C ASP A 48 -9.72 -11.60 -28.03
N SER A 49 -9.98 -11.03 -29.22
CA SER A 49 -10.47 -11.76 -30.39
C SER A 49 -9.54 -12.85 -30.94
N SER A 50 -8.28 -12.89 -30.50
CA SER A 50 -7.29 -13.89 -30.94
C SER A 50 -7.32 -15.17 -30.08
N VAL A 51 -8.11 -15.20 -29.02
CA VAL A 51 -8.31 -16.39 -28.19
C VAL A 51 -9.17 -17.40 -28.95
N SER A 52 -8.60 -18.58 -29.19
CA SER A 52 -9.28 -19.68 -29.91
C SER A 52 -9.24 -21.01 -29.15
N VAL A 53 -8.58 -21.04 -27.99
CA VAL A 53 -8.40 -22.24 -27.17
C VAL A 53 -9.48 -22.35 -26.09
N ALA A 54 -9.68 -23.56 -25.57
CA ALA A 54 -10.68 -23.81 -24.53
C ALA A 54 -10.22 -23.22 -23.18
N ILE A 55 -11.16 -22.58 -22.47
CA ILE A 55 -10.93 -22.14 -21.09
C ILE A 55 -11.35 -23.29 -20.17
N LEU A 56 -10.39 -23.82 -19.41
CA LEU A 56 -10.67 -24.87 -18.43
C LEU A 56 -11.27 -24.27 -17.16
N PRO A 57 -12.22 -24.95 -16.51
CA PRO A 57 -12.81 -24.47 -15.28
C PRO A 57 -11.87 -24.66 -14.07
N LYS A 58 -11.03 -25.69 -14.10
CA LYS A 58 -10.13 -26.07 -13.01
C LYS A 58 -8.77 -26.52 -13.53
N ILE A 59 -7.73 -26.35 -12.73
CA ILE A 59 -6.36 -26.76 -13.05
C ILE A 59 -6.26 -28.29 -13.11
N ILE A 60 -7.00 -29.03 -12.28
CA ILE A 60 -7.01 -30.50 -12.30
C ILE A 60 -7.49 -31.11 -13.63
N ASP A 61 -8.18 -30.34 -14.48
CA ASP A 61 -8.67 -30.79 -15.78
C ASP A 61 -7.61 -30.70 -16.90
N LEU A 62 -6.39 -30.24 -16.56
CA LEU A 62 -5.27 -30.15 -17.49
C LEU A 62 -4.91 -31.52 -18.09
N ARG A 63 -4.56 -31.51 -19.37
CA ARG A 63 -4.16 -32.70 -20.13
C ARG A 63 -2.91 -32.37 -20.94
N ALA A 64 -2.02 -33.36 -21.08
CA ALA A 64 -0.84 -33.26 -21.91
C ALA A 64 -1.21 -32.88 -23.36
N ASP A 65 -0.38 -32.04 -23.98
CA ASP A 65 -0.44 -31.66 -25.39
C ASP A 65 -1.74 -30.99 -25.88
N LEU A 66 -2.58 -30.50 -24.95
CA LEU A 66 -3.80 -29.75 -25.29
C LEU A 66 -3.66 -28.27 -24.89
N PRO A 67 -3.64 -27.33 -25.86
CA PRO A 67 -3.56 -25.92 -25.55
C PRO A 67 -4.87 -25.43 -24.93
N CYS A 68 -4.75 -24.68 -23.84
CA CYS A 68 -5.88 -24.23 -23.05
C CYS A 68 -5.57 -22.94 -22.29
N ILE A 69 -6.62 -22.36 -21.70
CA ILE A 69 -6.50 -21.25 -20.76
C ILE A 69 -6.93 -21.70 -19.37
N ILE A 70 -6.09 -21.41 -18.39
CA ILE A 70 -6.36 -21.62 -16.95
C ILE A 70 -6.35 -20.28 -16.23
N THR A 71 -7.05 -20.20 -15.10
CA THR A 71 -7.06 -19.01 -14.23
C THR A 71 -6.81 -19.45 -12.80
N GLY A 72 -5.92 -18.75 -12.11
CA GLY A 72 -5.54 -19.12 -10.75
C GLY A 72 -4.76 -18.02 -10.05
N THR A 73 -4.36 -18.31 -8.82
CA THR A 73 -3.54 -17.45 -7.99
C THR A 73 -2.08 -17.87 -8.14
N VAL A 74 -1.19 -16.91 -8.39
CA VAL A 74 0.25 -17.14 -8.43
C VAL A 74 0.75 -17.49 -7.04
N PHE A 75 1.55 -18.53 -6.96
CA PHE A 75 2.33 -18.87 -5.78
C PHE A 75 3.82 -18.91 -6.16
N LYS A 76 4.61 -17.99 -5.61
CA LYS A 76 6.06 -17.91 -5.83
C LYS A 76 6.78 -18.58 -4.67
N VAL A 77 7.54 -19.63 -4.99
CA VAL A 77 8.45 -20.26 -4.03
C VAL A 77 9.74 -19.46 -4.04
N LEU A 78 9.94 -18.70 -2.97
CA LEU A 78 11.15 -17.90 -2.73
C LEU A 78 12.18 -18.74 -1.99
N LYS A 79 13.33 -19.03 -2.61
CA LYS A 79 14.33 -19.91 -1.99
C LYS A 79 14.91 -19.33 -0.69
N ASN A 80 15.09 -18.01 -0.64
CA ASN A 80 15.69 -17.34 0.52
C ASN A 80 14.65 -16.88 1.54
N LYS A 81 13.37 -17.21 1.36
CA LYS A 81 12.33 -16.88 2.34
C LYS A 81 12.58 -17.69 3.61
N PRO A 82 12.71 -17.03 4.78
CA PRO A 82 12.93 -17.74 6.03
C PRO A 82 11.75 -18.63 6.38
N ASN A 83 12.06 -19.82 6.88
CA ASN A 83 11.07 -20.77 7.37
C ASN A 83 11.01 -20.70 8.89
N LEU A 84 9.88 -20.21 9.42
CA LEU A 84 9.67 -20.08 10.86
C LEU A 84 9.78 -21.41 11.61
N LEU A 85 9.48 -22.54 10.96
CA LEU A 85 9.62 -23.86 11.59
C LEU A 85 11.09 -24.21 11.80
N ASP A 86 11.95 -23.88 10.85
CA ASP A 86 13.39 -24.15 10.95
C ASP A 86 14.02 -23.28 12.05
N GLU A 87 13.63 -22.00 12.14
CA GLU A 87 14.04 -21.09 13.21
C GLU A 87 13.57 -21.60 14.59
N PHE A 88 12.33 -22.09 14.70
CA PHE A 88 11.82 -22.66 15.94
C PHE A 88 12.59 -23.92 16.37
N THR A 89 12.98 -24.78 15.42
CA THR A 89 13.76 -25.98 15.73
C THR A 89 15.21 -25.70 16.12
N ALA A 90 15.75 -24.54 15.73
CA ALA A 90 17.14 -24.18 15.99
C ALA A 90 17.41 -23.71 17.44
N ASP A 91 16.39 -23.56 18.28
CA ASP A 91 16.46 -23.03 19.67
C ASP A 91 17.17 -21.65 19.77
N GLU A 92 17.38 -20.98 18.63
CA GLU A 92 17.79 -19.59 18.57
C GLU A 92 16.59 -18.76 19.02
N GLY A 93 16.77 -17.99 20.10
CA GLY A 93 15.70 -17.15 20.64
C GLY A 93 15.05 -16.36 19.51
N MET A 94 13.74 -16.52 19.34
CA MET A 94 12.98 -15.89 18.25
C MET A 94 13.17 -14.38 18.30
N SER A 95 14.10 -13.86 17.51
CA SER A 95 14.21 -12.44 17.25
C SER A 95 13.29 -12.15 16.08
N ILE A 96 12.14 -11.51 16.36
CA ILE A 96 11.23 -11.03 15.32
C ILE A 96 11.90 -9.80 14.69
N GLU A 97 12.90 -10.03 13.87
CA GLU A 97 13.52 -8.99 13.06
C GLU A 97 12.73 -8.83 11.76
N GLU A 98 12.15 -7.65 11.56
CA GLU A 98 11.59 -7.27 10.27
C GLU A 98 12.75 -7.15 9.27
N ARG A 99 12.95 -8.19 8.46
CA ARG A 99 13.97 -8.20 7.41
C ARG A 99 13.49 -7.32 6.27
N LYS A 100 14.21 -6.24 5.97
CA LYS A 100 13.97 -5.39 4.79
C LYS A 100 14.64 -5.92 3.52
N GLU A 101 15.31 -7.07 3.62
CA GLU A 101 16.09 -7.63 2.54
C GLU A 101 15.19 -8.32 1.49
N CYS A 102 15.65 -8.30 0.24
CA CYS A 102 15.00 -9.01 -0.84
C CYS A 102 15.23 -10.52 -0.68
N PHE A 103 14.16 -11.30 -0.72
CA PHE A 103 14.20 -12.76 -0.68
C PHE A 103 14.29 -13.39 -2.07
N ALA A 104 14.13 -12.60 -3.13
CA ALA A 104 14.07 -13.09 -4.50
C ALA A 104 15.43 -13.60 -4.98
N SER A 105 15.41 -14.70 -5.72
CA SER A 105 16.59 -15.36 -6.27
C SER A 105 16.32 -15.90 -7.68
N ASP A 106 17.38 -16.07 -8.47
CA ASP A 106 17.30 -16.66 -9.82
C ASP A 106 16.81 -18.12 -9.80
N SER A 107 16.77 -18.73 -8.61
CA SER A 107 16.29 -20.09 -8.38
C SER A 107 14.83 -20.16 -7.91
N ASP A 108 14.13 -19.04 -7.88
CA ASP A 108 12.72 -19.00 -7.50
C ASP A 108 11.84 -19.67 -8.57
N GLN A 109 10.72 -20.23 -8.14
CA GLN A 109 9.78 -20.94 -9.02
C GLN A 109 8.38 -20.35 -8.90
N LEU A 110 7.68 -20.26 -10.03
CA LEU A 110 6.28 -19.85 -10.07
C LEU A 110 5.38 -21.07 -10.25
N PHE A 111 4.30 -21.06 -9.48
CA PHE A 111 3.17 -21.99 -9.60
C PHE A 111 1.89 -21.19 -9.81
N LEU A 112 0.93 -21.80 -10.48
CA LEU A 112 -0.46 -21.32 -10.50
C LEU A 112 -1.31 -22.30 -9.70
N GLU A 113 -2.09 -21.78 -8.75
CA GLU A 113 -2.94 -22.56 -7.85
C GLU A 113 -4.41 -22.16 -7.98
N ASP A 114 -5.30 -23.14 -7.91
CA ASP A 114 -6.75 -22.94 -7.78
C ASP A 114 -7.32 -23.76 -6.60
N GLU A 115 -8.66 -23.90 -6.52
CA GLU A 115 -9.30 -24.69 -5.46
C GLU A 115 -9.05 -26.21 -5.59
N SER A 116 -8.48 -26.68 -6.71
CA SER A 116 -8.35 -28.09 -7.06
C SER A 116 -6.92 -28.61 -7.00
N ASP A 117 -5.97 -27.90 -7.61
CA ASP A 117 -4.57 -28.34 -7.72
C ASP A 117 -3.64 -27.13 -8.01
N ARG A 118 -2.35 -27.42 -8.14
CA ARG A 118 -1.31 -26.47 -8.53
C ARG A 118 -0.45 -27.01 -9.66
N VAL A 119 0.04 -26.12 -10.52
CA VAL A 119 0.94 -26.47 -11.63
C VAL A 119 2.13 -25.52 -11.69
N ALA A 120 3.33 -26.06 -11.96
CA ALA A 120 4.54 -25.26 -12.15
C ALA A 120 4.47 -24.50 -13.48
N LEU A 121 5.02 -23.28 -13.53
CA LEU A 121 4.98 -22.43 -14.71
C LEU A 121 6.36 -22.32 -15.36
N THR A 122 6.40 -22.49 -16.68
CA THR A 122 7.59 -22.30 -17.52
C THR A 122 7.23 -21.52 -18.79
N GLY A 123 8.20 -21.27 -19.67
CA GLY A 123 7.96 -20.58 -20.95
C GLY A 123 8.02 -19.06 -20.85
N ASN A 124 7.09 -18.37 -21.49
CA ASN A 124 7.08 -16.91 -21.62
C ASN A 124 6.48 -16.21 -20.38
N ILE A 125 7.10 -16.43 -19.23
CA ILE A 125 6.74 -15.79 -17.96
C ILE A 125 7.99 -15.37 -17.19
N GLU A 126 8.06 -14.10 -16.83
CA GLU A 126 9.17 -13.56 -16.06
C GLU A 126 8.93 -13.75 -14.55
N VAL A 127 9.75 -14.58 -13.91
CA VAL A 127 9.59 -14.95 -12.49
C VAL A 127 9.65 -13.74 -11.55
N ASP A 128 10.51 -12.77 -11.85
CA ASP A 128 10.63 -11.55 -11.07
C ASP A 128 9.48 -10.59 -11.27
N ALA A 129 8.73 -10.72 -12.36
CA ALA A 129 7.65 -9.81 -12.67
C ALA A 129 6.41 -10.02 -11.79
N PHE A 130 6.23 -11.21 -11.22
CA PHE A 130 5.04 -11.62 -10.47
C PHE A 130 5.36 -12.00 -9.02
N VAL A 131 4.36 -11.85 -8.16
CA VAL A 131 4.45 -12.16 -6.72
C VAL A 131 3.32 -13.10 -6.30
N THR A 132 3.53 -13.79 -5.19
CA THR A 132 2.49 -14.62 -4.56
C THR A 132 1.23 -13.81 -4.30
N GLY A 133 0.09 -14.39 -4.66
CA GLY A 133 -1.24 -13.82 -4.42
C GLY A 133 -1.82 -12.99 -5.57
N ALA A 134 -1.06 -12.73 -6.64
CA ALA A 134 -1.59 -12.15 -7.88
C ALA A 134 -2.50 -13.16 -8.61
N VAL A 135 -3.61 -12.72 -9.21
CA VAL A 135 -4.54 -13.60 -9.95
C VAL A 135 -4.41 -13.33 -11.44
N LEU A 136 -4.13 -14.38 -12.21
CA LEU A 136 -3.82 -14.31 -13.64
C LEU A 136 -4.60 -15.35 -14.42
N GLY A 137 -4.83 -15.07 -15.71
CA GLY A 137 -5.19 -16.06 -16.72
C GLY A 137 -3.98 -16.40 -17.55
N LEU A 138 -3.71 -17.68 -17.81
CA LEU A 138 -2.56 -18.13 -18.59
C LEU A 138 -3.04 -18.98 -19.76
N GLU A 139 -2.56 -18.67 -20.96
CA GLU A 139 -2.70 -19.52 -22.13
C GLU A 139 -1.41 -20.28 -22.39
N GLY A 140 -1.54 -21.57 -22.64
CA GLY A 140 -0.40 -22.43 -22.83
C GLY A 140 -0.83 -23.88 -22.96
N GLN A 141 0.13 -24.77 -22.75
CA GLN A 141 -0.06 -26.21 -22.83
C GLN A 141 0.75 -26.91 -21.74
N MET A 142 0.29 -28.07 -21.30
CA MET A 142 1.12 -28.92 -20.43
C MET A 142 2.30 -29.48 -21.23
N THR A 143 3.46 -29.52 -20.58
CA THR A 143 4.66 -30.19 -21.10
C THR A 143 4.40 -31.69 -21.31
N THR A 144 5.18 -32.31 -22.18
CA THR A 144 5.03 -33.73 -22.54
C THR A 144 5.27 -34.70 -21.38
N ASP A 145 6.07 -34.28 -20.39
CA ASP A 145 6.30 -34.99 -19.12
C ASP A 145 5.16 -34.78 -18.10
N GLY A 146 4.27 -33.80 -18.34
CA GLY A 146 3.16 -33.46 -17.46
C GLY A 146 3.56 -32.72 -16.18
N GLU A 147 4.79 -32.24 -16.07
CA GLU A 147 5.30 -31.61 -14.83
C GLU A 147 5.02 -30.11 -14.77
N ALA A 148 4.95 -29.42 -15.92
CA ALA A 148 4.82 -27.97 -15.98
C ALA A 148 3.82 -27.51 -17.05
N PHE A 149 3.34 -26.28 -16.88
CA PHE A 149 2.54 -25.56 -17.85
C PHE A 149 3.41 -24.54 -18.58
N GLU A 150 3.64 -24.77 -19.88
CA GLU A 150 4.40 -23.88 -20.75
C GLU A 150 3.53 -22.69 -21.17
N VAL A 151 3.80 -21.54 -20.56
CA VAL A 151 3.06 -20.29 -20.78
C VAL A 151 3.44 -19.69 -22.12
N SER A 152 2.42 -19.41 -22.93
CA SER A 152 2.57 -18.66 -24.19
C SER A 152 2.12 -17.21 -24.04
N ARG A 153 1.01 -16.97 -23.33
CA ARG A 153 0.41 -15.65 -23.10
C ARG A 153 -0.15 -15.51 -21.69
N ILE A 154 -0.12 -14.28 -21.18
CA ILE A 154 -0.60 -13.90 -19.84
C ILE A 154 -1.73 -12.89 -19.99
N PHE A 155 -2.84 -13.15 -19.30
CA PHE A 155 -3.99 -12.27 -19.19
C PHE A 155 -4.05 -11.70 -17.77
N LEU A 156 -3.85 -10.39 -17.66
CA LEU A 156 -4.10 -9.64 -16.44
C LEU A 156 -5.60 -9.38 -16.27
N PRO A 157 -6.09 -9.15 -15.04
CA PRO A 157 -7.44 -8.64 -14.82
C PRO A 157 -7.67 -7.36 -15.63
N ILE A 158 -8.83 -7.21 -16.26
CA ILE A 158 -9.17 -5.97 -17.00
C ILE A 158 -8.99 -4.74 -16.09
N SER A 159 -8.68 -3.54 -16.60
CA SER A 159 -8.51 -2.37 -15.73
C SER A 159 -9.79 -2.01 -14.95
N PRO A 160 -9.73 -1.61 -13.66
CA PRO A 160 -10.94 -1.29 -12.90
C PRO A 160 -11.60 -0.02 -13.45
N PRO A 161 -12.94 0.06 -13.49
CA PRO A 161 -13.60 1.24 -14.02
C PRO A 161 -13.33 2.45 -13.12
N GLN A 162 -13.06 3.60 -13.74
CA GLN A 162 -12.95 4.89 -13.09
C GLN A 162 -14.33 5.57 -13.08
N LYS A 163 -15.10 5.36 -11.98
CA LYS A 163 -16.50 5.82 -11.87
C LYS A 163 -16.67 7.33 -12.00
N GLU A 164 -15.78 8.09 -11.36
CA GLU A 164 -15.81 9.55 -11.37
C GLU A 164 -14.83 10.03 -12.44
N LYS A 165 -15.27 10.89 -13.36
CA LYS A 165 -14.36 11.55 -14.30
C LYS A 165 -13.66 12.70 -13.60
N LEU A 166 -12.45 13.03 -14.06
CA LEU A 166 -11.73 14.22 -13.63
C LEU A 166 -12.64 15.46 -13.73
N PRO A 167 -12.91 16.16 -12.61
CA PRO A 167 -13.73 17.36 -12.62
C PRO A 167 -12.99 18.46 -13.38
N ALA A 168 -13.72 19.18 -14.24
CA ALA A 168 -13.19 20.33 -14.98
C ALA A 168 -13.01 21.54 -14.04
N ARG A 169 -12.04 21.48 -13.12
CA ARG A 169 -11.66 22.62 -12.28
C ARG A 169 -10.99 23.69 -13.13
N LYS A 170 -11.34 24.95 -12.88
CA LYS A 170 -10.67 26.11 -13.48
C LYS A 170 -9.51 26.62 -12.62
N ASP A 171 -9.63 26.44 -11.31
CA ASP A 171 -8.68 26.91 -10.31
C ASP A 171 -7.84 25.77 -9.73
N ASP A 172 -6.60 26.11 -9.37
CA ASP A 172 -5.67 25.17 -8.74
C ASP A 172 -5.98 24.96 -7.25
N ALA A 173 -5.98 23.71 -6.83
CA ALA A 173 -6.06 23.33 -5.42
C ALA A 173 -5.21 22.10 -5.18
N TYR A 174 -4.53 22.07 -4.04
CA TYR A 174 -3.51 21.08 -3.78
C TYR A 174 -3.83 20.22 -2.56
N VAL A 175 -3.45 18.95 -2.64
CA VAL A 175 -3.39 18.05 -1.49
C VAL A 175 -1.93 17.81 -1.16
N ALA A 176 -1.56 18.00 0.11
CA ALA A 176 -0.23 17.67 0.61
C ALA A 176 -0.20 16.23 1.09
N LEU A 177 0.77 15.45 0.59
CA LEU A 177 1.04 14.08 1.00
C LEU A 177 2.36 14.06 1.76
N VAL A 178 2.30 13.64 3.02
CA VAL A 178 3.43 13.59 3.95
C VAL A 178 3.54 12.16 4.46
N SER A 179 4.74 11.60 4.60
CA SER A 179 4.95 10.31 5.25
C SER A 179 6.25 10.30 6.04
N GLY A 180 6.37 9.41 7.02
CA GLY A 180 7.64 9.19 7.72
C GLY A 180 8.11 10.41 8.50
N LEU A 181 7.24 10.97 9.35
CA LEU A 181 7.64 12.02 10.30
C LEU A 181 8.60 11.48 11.36
N ASN A 182 8.43 10.20 11.75
CA ASN A 182 9.31 9.44 12.64
C ASN A 182 9.70 10.20 13.93
N PHE A 183 8.75 10.85 14.60
CA PHE A 183 8.99 11.49 15.89
C PHE A 183 9.56 10.48 16.88
N GLY A 184 10.61 10.87 17.60
CA GLY A 184 11.36 9.98 18.51
C GLY A 184 12.59 9.31 17.88
N SER A 185 12.78 9.45 16.57
CA SER A 185 13.97 8.92 15.89
C SER A 185 15.24 9.61 16.36
N THR A 186 16.28 8.84 16.62
CA THR A 186 17.64 9.33 16.92
C THR A 186 18.52 9.42 15.67
N SER A 187 17.95 9.20 14.49
CA SER A 187 18.68 9.28 13.22
C SER A 187 19.25 10.69 13.00
N ALA A 188 20.53 10.78 12.64
CA ALA A 188 21.20 12.04 12.33
C ALA A 188 20.54 12.81 11.16
N LYS A 189 19.75 12.15 10.33
CA LYS A 189 18.99 12.76 9.22
C LYS A 189 17.69 13.44 9.69
N CYS A 190 17.18 13.09 10.86
CA CYS A 190 15.93 13.62 11.40
C CYS A 190 16.22 14.91 12.20
N HIS A 191 16.13 16.07 11.54
CA HIS A 191 16.29 17.34 12.23
C HIS A 191 15.04 17.69 13.06
N PRO A 192 15.13 17.92 14.38
CA PRO A 192 13.95 18.15 15.23
C PRO A 192 13.06 19.34 14.81
N LEU A 193 13.64 20.31 14.11
CA LEU A 193 12.91 21.50 13.65
C LEU A 193 12.18 21.31 12.30
N SER A 194 12.54 20.32 11.48
CA SER A 194 11.99 20.19 10.11
C SER A 194 10.50 19.92 10.11
N SER A 195 10.02 19.02 10.98
CA SER A 195 8.58 18.74 11.09
C SER A 195 7.79 19.96 11.59
N GLY A 196 8.36 20.76 12.49
CA GLY A 196 7.76 22.00 12.96
C GLY A 196 7.66 23.04 11.84
N LEU A 197 8.76 23.29 11.13
CA LEU A 197 8.79 24.20 9.98
C LEU A 197 7.83 23.76 8.88
N LEU A 198 7.72 22.46 8.60
CA LEU A 198 6.76 21.92 7.66
C LEU A 198 5.33 22.28 8.04
N MET A 199 4.93 21.99 9.28
CA MET A 199 3.56 22.26 9.71
C MET A 199 3.26 23.75 9.75
N ASP A 200 4.22 24.59 10.13
CA ASP A 200 4.05 26.05 10.14
C ASP A 200 4.03 26.65 8.72
N TYR A 201 4.81 26.10 7.79
CA TYR A 201 4.74 26.44 6.37
C TYR A 201 3.38 26.05 5.79
N LEU A 202 2.94 24.79 5.98
CA LEU A 202 1.63 24.32 5.49
C LEU A 202 0.48 25.10 6.14
N ALA A 203 0.60 25.50 7.40
CA ALA A 203 -0.37 26.36 8.07
C ALA A 203 -0.39 27.81 7.54
N GLY A 204 0.63 28.23 6.78
CA GLY A 204 0.75 29.56 6.18
C GLY A 204 1.31 30.61 7.15
N ARG A 205 2.05 30.20 8.19
CA ARG A 205 2.68 31.10 9.17
C ARG A 205 4.04 31.61 8.69
N ILE A 206 4.75 30.80 7.93
CA ILE A 206 6.08 31.08 7.40
C ILE A 206 5.99 31.35 5.89
N GLY A 207 6.92 32.16 5.37
CA GLY A 207 7.02 32.47 3.94
C GLY A 207 6.63 33.89 3.57
N THR A 208 6.98 34.24 2.34
CA THR A 208 6.60 35.47 1.64
C THR A 208 5.09 35.52 1.38
N ASP A 209 4.57 36.68 0.98
CA ASP A 209 3.14 36.81 0.66
C ASP A 209 2.75 35.96 -0.57
N GLU A 210 3.67 35.78 -1.52
CA GLU A 210 3.47 34.89 -2.67
C GLU A 210 3.34 33.42 -2.23
N GLU A 211 4.24 32.95 -1.36
CA GLU A 211 4.18 31.60 -0.80
C GLU A 211 2.94 31.38 0.06
N LYS A 212 2.55 32.37 0.87
CA LYS A 212 1.31 32.30 1.67
C LYS A 212 0.07 32.24 0.78
N THR A 213 0.09 32.93 -0.37
CA THR A 213 -0.97 32.83 -1.38
C THR A 213 -1.02 31.42 -1.95
N PHE A 214 0.13 30.84 -2.31
CA PHE A 214 0.21 29.46 -2.76
C PHE A 214 -0.27 28.47 -1.70
N VAL A 215 0.21 28.55 -0.46
CA VAL A 215 -0.19 27.70 0.66
C VAL A 215 -1.69 27.77 0.92
N SER A 216 -2.33 28.92 0.73
CA SER A 216 -3.78 29.06 0.86
C SER A 216 -4.59 28.21 -0.14
N THR A 217 -3.95 27.72 -1.21
CA THR A 217 -4.55 26.80 -2.19
C THR A 217 -4.44 25.33 -1.79
N ILE A 218 -3.64 25.00 -0.76
CA ILE A 218 -3.57 23.65 -0.20
C ILE A 218 -4.82 23.41 0.65
N VAL A 219 -5.67 22.47 0.23
CA VAL A 219 -7.01 22.25 0.81
C VAL A 219 -7.05 21.13 1.84
N HIS A 220 -6.12 20.18 1.77
CA HIS A 220 -6.10 18.99 2.62
C HIS A 220 -4.67 18.47 2.77
N THR A 221 -4.35 17.88 3.92
CA THR A 221 -3.09 17.16 4.14
C THR A 221 -3.34 15.71 4.54
N ILE A 222 -2.62 14.77 3.96
CA ILE A 222 -2.65 13.34 4.30
C ILE A 222 -1.29 12.95 4.86
N ILE A 223 -1.26 12.45 6.10
CA ILE A 223 -0.07 11.89 6.75
C ILE A 223 -0.14 10.36 6.60
N ALA A 224 0.64 9.81 5.67
CA ALA A 224 0.65 8.40 5.27
C ALA A 224 1.63 7.56 6.10
N GLY A 225 1.34 7.42 7.40
CA GLY A 225 2.01 6.47 8.30
C GLY A 225 3.44 6.82 8.71
N ASN A 226 3.92 6.06 9.69
CA ASN A 226 5.20 6.23 10.39
C ASN A 226 5.33 7.64 10.96
N SER A 227 4.29 8.04 11.70
CA SER A 227 4.29 9.32 12.42
C SER A 227 5.24 9.27 13.61
N ILE A 228 5.29 8.13 14.30
CA ILE A 228 6.20 7.83 15.41
C ILE A 228 7.28 6.85 14.95
N SER A 229 8.51 7.03 15.41
CA SER A 229 9.61 6.11 15.14
C SER A 229 9.44 4.80 15.91
N LYS A 230 9.96 3.70 15.36
CA LYS A 230 10.00 2.41 16.06
C LYS A 230 10.79 2.52 17.38
N ALA A 231 10.25 1.95 18.46
CA ALA A 231 10.96 1.87 19.73
C ALA A 231 12.26 1.04 19.57
N THR A 232 13.36 1.48 20.19
CA THR A 232 14.63 0.76 20.20
C THR A 232 14.51 -0.58 20.93
N LYS A 233 15.15 -1.63 20.39
CA LYS A 233 15.07 -3.03 20.87
C LYS A 233 15.38 -3.22 22.37
N GLU A 234 16.13 -2.32 23.00
CA GLU A 234 16.44 -2.37 24.43
C GLU A 234 15.19 -2.37 25.32
N VAL A 235 14.07 -1.80 24.87
CA VAL A 235 12.83 -1.73 25.66
C VAL A 235 11.98 -3.01 25.60
N LEU A 236 12.12 -3.82 24.54
CA LEU A 236 11.26 -4.99 24.29
C LEU A 236 11.74 -6.27 25.02
N LEU A 237 13.00 -6.32 25.45
CA LEU A 237 13.63 -7.51 26.04
C LEU A 237 13.67 -7.49 27.57
N GLU A 238 13.35 -6.38 28.22
CA GLU A 238 13.27 -6.33 29.67
C GLU A 238 11.88 -6.79 30.15
N PRO A 239 11.77 -7.88 30.95
CA PRO A 239 10.51 -8.20 31.61
C PRO A 239 10.15 -7.00 32.47
N VAL A 240 8.94 -6.46 32.28
CA VAL A 240 8.37 -5.25 32.91
C VAL A 240 8.71 -5.18 34.41
N LYS A 241 9.92 -4.74 34.72
CA LYS A 241 10.30 -4.26 36.02
C LYS A 241 9.71 -2.86 36.04
N LYS A 242 8.97 -2.54 37.09
CA LYS A 242 8.50 -1.18 37.40
C LYS A 242 9.72 -0.29 37.63
N SER A 243 10.46 0.04 36.58
CA SER A 243 11.57 0.98 36.56
C SER A 243 11.08 2.27 35.88
N GLN A 244 11.60 3.39 36.36
CA GLN A 244 11.10 4.74 36.13
C GLN A 244 11.42 5.28 34.72
N SER A 245 10.86 4.72 33.64
CA SER A 245 11.22 5.13 32.26
C SER A 245 10.08 5.27 31.25
N ASN A 246 8.81 5.39 31.66
CA ASN A 246 7.69 5.63 30.72
C ASN A 246 7.74 6.98 29.98
N GLY A 247 8.66 7.89 30.33
CA GLY A 247 8.71 9.24 29.74
C GLY A 247 9.30 9.30 28.33
N ASN A 248 10.06 8.29 27.87
CA ASN A 248 10.70 8.35 26.54
C ASN A 248 9.78 7.88 25.40
N GLU A 249 8.80 7.01 25.65
CA GLU A 249 7.84 6.56 24.63
C GLU A 249 6.67 7.53 24.46
N VAL A 250 6.29 8.25 25.52
CA VAL A 250 5.18 9.21 25.49
C VAL A 250 5.59 10.54 24.84
N ARG A 251 6.84 10.98 25.02
CA ARG A 251 7.35 12.25 24.49
C ARG A 251 7.18 12.41 22.96
N PRO A 252 7.51 11.40 22.13
CA PRO A 252 7.27 11.48 20.69
C PRO A 252 5.80 11.72 20.31
N LEU A 253 4.86 11.10 21.04
CA LEU A 253 3.43 11.29 20.82
C LEU A 253 2.98 12.69 21.23
N GLU A 254 3.47 13.21 22.36
CA GLU A 254 3.19 14.60 22.79
C GLU A 254 3.73 15.63 21.78
N GLN A 255 4.90 15.38 21.20
CA GLN A 255 5.49 16.22 20.16
C GLN A 255 4.69 16.16 18.86
N LEU A 256 4.32 14.96 18.42
CA LEU A 256 3.44 14.77 17.26
C LEU A 256 2.12 15.52 17.47
N ASP A 257 1.46 15.35 18.61
CA ASP A 257 0.20 16.02 18.92
C ASP A 257 0.35 17.55 18.94
N LEU A 258 1.44 18.08 19.52
CA LEU A 258 1.73 19.50 19.50
C LEU A 258 1.87 20.03 18.05
N VAL A 259 2.71 19.39 17.24
CA VAL A 259 3.04 19.85 15.88
C VAL A 259 1.84 19.70 14.94
N VAL A 260 1.12 18.58 15.02
CA VAL A 260 -0.09 18.34 14.22
C VAL A 260 -1.24 19.23 14.65
N SER A 261 -1.42 19.51 15.95
CA SER A 261 -2.47 20.42 16.44
C SER A 261 -2.36 21.82 15.80
N SER A 262 -1.13 22.25 15.52
CA SER A 262 -0.80 23.49 14.83
C SER A 262 -1.35 23.50 13.39
N LEU A 263 -1.24 22.39 12.66
CA LEU A 263 -1.73 22.25 11.29
C LEU A 263 -3.25 22.10 11.23
N VAL A 264 -3.82 21.20 12.04
CA VAL A 264 -5.27 20.88 12.02
C VAL A 264 -6.12 22.10 12.39
N SER A 265 -5.58 23.04 13.18
CA SER A 265 -6.25 24.32 13.46
C SER A 265 -6.51 25.17 12.21
N THR A 266 -5.83 24.90 11.10
CA THR A 266 -5.89 25.70 9.86
C THR A 266 -6.46 24.95 8.65
N MET A 267 -6.39 23.61 8.62
CA MET A 267 -6.90 22.80 7.51
C MET A 267 -7.28 21.37 7.95
N PRO A 268 -8.10 20.64 7.17
CA PRO A 268 -8.33 19.21 7.35
C PRO A 268 -7.05 18.37 7.19
N VAL A 269 -6.84 17.43 8.12
CA VAL A 269 -5.72 16.48 8.09
C VAL A 269 -6.23 15.07 8.33
N ASP A 270 -5.82 14.14 7.46
CA ASP A 270 -6.08 12.71 7.60
C ASP A 270 -4.79 12.00 7.99
N ILE A 271 -4.80 11.23 9.08
CA ILE A 271 -3.63 10.53 9.61
C ILE A 271 -3.84 9.03 9.50
N LEU A 272 -3.04 8.39 8.65
CA LEU A 272 -2.97 6.95 8.49
C LEU A 272 -1.93 6.39 9.48
N PRO A 273 -2.19 5.23 10.09
CA PRO A 273 -1.16 4.50 10.81
C PRO A 273 -0.17 3.83 9.84
N GLY A 274 1.10 3.78 10.23
CA GLY A 274 2.15 2.97 9.61
C GLY A 274 2.58 1.78 10.47
N SER A 275 3.67 1.12 10.10
CA SER A 275 4.16 -0.07 10.81
C SER A 275 4.76 0.25 12.18
N SER A 276 5.31 1.45 12.36
CA SER A 276 5.92 1.91 13.61
C SER A 276 4.96 2.65 14.54
N ASP A 277 3.75 2.97 14.07
CA ASP A 277 2.76 3.69 14.87
C ASP A 277 2.04 2.76 15.86
N PRO A 278 1.55 3.26 17.01
CA PRO A 278 0.90 2.46 18.06
C PRO A 278 -0.51 1.99 17.65
N CYS A 279 -0.56 1.05 16.71
CA CYS A 279 -1.76 0.42 16.16
C CYS A 279 -1.54 -1.10 15.99
N ASN A 280 -2.49 -1.81 15.38
CA ASN A 280 -2.28 -3.21 15.04
C ASN A 280 -1.27 -3.39 13.90
N LEU A 281 -0.48 -4.46 13.98
CA LEU A 281 0.53 -4.80 12.98
C LEU A 281 -0.09 -5.25 11.64
N MET A 282 -1.12 -6.10 11.71
CA MET A 282 -1.72 -6.73 10.53
C MET A 282 -2.56 -5.74 9.72
N LEU A 283 -2.52 -5.83 8.39
CA LEU A 283 -3.46 -5.08 7.54
C LEU A 283 -4.88 -5.67 7.59
N PRO A 284 -5.93 -4.85 7.48
CA PRO A 284 -5.91 -3.39 7.55
C PRO A 284 -5.62 -2.88 8.97
N GLN A 285 -4.71 -1.91 9.07
CA GLN A 285 -4.43 -1.21 10.31
C GLN A 285 -5.60 -0.28 10.64
N GLN A 286 -6.12 -0.41 11.86
CA GLN A 286 -7.23 0.37 12.37
C GLN A 286 -6.75 1.79 12.74
N PRO A 287 -7.65 2.80 12.76
CA PRO A 287 -7.27 4.15 13.11
C PRO A 287 -6.58 4.23 14.47
N LEU A 288 -5.66 5.19 14.61
CA LEU A 288 -5.05 5.51 15.90
C LEU A 288 -6.13 5.85 16.93
N ALA A 289 -5.88 5.50 18.19
CA ALA A 289 -6.79 5.84 19.27
C ALA A 289 -6.77 7.36 19.51
N ALA A 290 -7.95 7.99 19.57
CA ALA A 290 -8.07 9.44 19.76
C ALA A 290 -7.37 9.97 21.03
N CYS A 291 -7.24 9.14 22.06
CA CYS A 291 -6.53 9.49 23.30
C CYS A 291 -5.03 9.71 23.12
N LEU A 292 -4.45 9.28 22.00
CA LEU A 292 -3.02 9.48 21.69
C LEU A 292 -2.72 10.91 21.22
N LEU A 293 -3.74 11.63 20.70
CA LEU A 293 -3.59 12.97 20.11
C LEU A 293 -4.65 13.93 20.66
N PRO A 294 -4.70 14.16 22.00
CA PRO A 294 -5.79 14.89 22.64
C PRO A 294 -5.94 16.35 22.15
N ARG A 295 -4.84 17.04 21.82
CA ARG A 295 -4.90 18.43 21.31
C ARG A 295 -5.44 18.46 19.90
N SER A 296 -4.95 17.59 19.02
CA SER A 296 -5.37 17.53 17.63
C SER A 296 -6.83 17.11 17.51
N MET A 297 -7.27 16.15 18.34
CA MET A 297 -8.65 15.67 18.38
C MET A 297 -9.66 16.67 18.95
N SER A 298 -9.21 17.77 19.54
CA SER A 298 -10.10 18.89 19.90
C SER A 298 -10.67 19.63 18.68
N TYR A 299 -10.06 19.44 17.50
CA TYR A 299 -10.50 20.03 16.24
C TYR A 299 -11.26 19.02 15.38
N THR A 300 -12.37 19.45 14.78
CA THR A 300 -13.17 18.63 13.85
C THR A 300 -12.49 18.38 12.50
N THR A 301 -11.34 19.00 12.27
CA THR A 301 -10.53 18.89 11.05
C THR A 301 -9.50 17.76 11.13
N CYS A 302 -9.20 17.25 12.32
CA CYS A 302 -8.30 16.11 12.52
C CYS A 302 -9.06 14.79 12.37
N HIS A 303 -8.60 13.92 11.48
CA HIS A 303 -9.24 12.62 11.23
C HIS A 303 -8.22 11.49 11.28
N LEU A 304 -8.42 10.57 12.22
CA LEU A 304 -7.64 9.34 12.31
C LEU A 304 -8.33 8.29 11.42
N VAL A 305 -7.60 7.75 10.45
CA VAL A 305 -8.16 6.88 9.40
C VAL A 305 -7.44 5.53 9.35
N THR A 306 -7.97 4.58 8.58
CA THR A 306 -7.38 3.24 8.39
C THR A 306 -6.17 3.28 7.44
N ASN A 307 -5.33 2.25 7.50
CA ASN A 307 -4.41 1.89 6.42
C ASN A 307 -4.77 0.48 5.92
N PRO A 308 -5.17 0.30 4.65
CA PRO A 308 -5.23 1.29 3.57
C PRO A 308 -6.26 2.40 3.76
N HIS A 309 -6.10 3.49 3.02
CA HIS A 309 -6.99 4.64 3.02
C HIS A 309 -7.66 4.83 1.66
N LEU A 310 -8.97 5.10 1.69
CA LEU A 310 -9.78 5.45 0.53
C LEU A 310 -10.61 6.70 0.86
N ALA A 311 -10.48 7.73 0.03
CA ALA A 311 -11.21 8.97 0.16
C ALA A 311 -11.55 9.60 -1.19
N THR A 312 -12.41 10.61 -1.17
CA THR A 312 -12.75 11.45 -2.31
C THR A 312 -12.66 12.90 -1.87
N ILE A 313 -11.76 13.68 -2.47
CA ILE A 313 -11.56 15.10 -2.19
C ILE A 313 -11.98 15.89 -3.43
N ASP A 314 -13.03 16.69 -3.35
CA ASP A 314 -13.61 17.41 -4.49
C ASP A 314 -13.86 16.50 -5.72
N LYS A 315 -14.45 15.31 -5.47
CA LYS A 315 -14.73 14.27 -6.48
C LYS A 315 -13.49 13.55 -7.05
N ILE A 316 -12.28 13.92 -6.64
CA ILE A 316 -11.06 13.18 -6.95
C ILE A 316 -10.94 11.99 -5.99
N SER A 317 -11.05 10.78 -6.52
CA SER A 317 -10.82 9.56 -5.74
C SER A 317 -9.33 9.34 -5.45
N ILE A 318 -9.02 9.12 -4.18
CA ILE A 318 -7.67 8.90 -3.67
C ILE A 318 -7.65 7.56 -2.95
N ALA A 319 -6.66 6.73 -3.30
CA ALA A 319 -6.35 5.49 -2.62
C ALA A 319 -4.88 5.48 -2.23
N GLY A 320 -4.54 4.90 -1.08
CA GLY A 320 -3.14 4.72 -0.75
C GLY A 320 -2.90 3.95 0.52
N THR A 321 -1.62 3.66 0.74
CA THR A 321 -1.14 2.87 1.87
C THR A 321 0.06 3.55 2.52
N SER A 322 0.41 3.13 3.72
CA SER A 322 1.61 3.61 4.41
C SER A 322 2.91 2.96 3.90
N GLY A 323 2.90 2.27 2.76
CA GLY A 323 4.11 1.76 2.09
C GLY A 323 4.37 0.27 2.24
N GLN A 324 3.90 -0.37 3.31
CA GLN A 324 4.22 -1.77 3.61
C GLN A 324 3.88 -2.75 2.47
N PRO A 325 2.75 -2.60 1.73
CA PRO A 325 2.48 -3.42 0.56
C PRO A 325 3.52 -3.32 -0.54
N VAL A 326 4.02 -2.11 -0.85
CA VAL A 326 5.06 -1.92 -1.87
C VAL A 326 6.36 -2.57 -1.40
N ASP A 327 6.76 -2.33 -0.15
CA ASP A 327 7.97 -2.92 0.42
C ASP A 327 7.93 -4.46 0.34
N SER A 328 6.77 -5.06 0.64
CA SER A 328 6.59 -6.51 0.55
C SER A 328 6.63 -7.07 -0.87
N VAL A 329 6.23 -6.29 -1.89
CA VAL A 329 6.38 -6.68 -3.30
C VAL A 329 7.86 -6.65 -3.69
N LEU A 330 8.60 -5.62 -3.26
CA LEU A 330 10.04 -5.50 -3.51
C LEU A 330 10.86 -6.60 -2.82
N GLN A 331 10.39 -7.11 -1.68
CA GLN A 331 10.99 -8.28 -1.04
C GLN A 331 10.89 -9.56 -1.90
N CYS A 332 9.94 -9.61 -2.85
CA CYS A 332 9.65 -10.80 -3.66
C CYS A 332 10.13 -10.70 -5.12
N SER A 333 10.71 -9.58 -5.51
CA SER A 333 11.06 -9.28 -6.90
C SER A 333 12.45 -8.64 -7.00
N GLN A 334 13.28 -9.14 -7.91
CA GLN A 334 14.56 -8.50 -8.21
C GLN A 334 14.40 -7.31 -9.16
N GLY A 335 15.21 -6.27 -8.96
CA GLY A 335 15.38 -5.17 -9.92
C GLY A 335 14.19 -4.21 -10.09
N GLN A 336 13.10 -4.37 -9.34
CA GLN A 336 11.95 -3.46 -9.42
C GLN A 336 12.15 -2.21 -8.56
N SER A 337 11.73 -1.06 -9.07
CA SER A 337 11.61 0.15 -8.26
C SER A 337 10.28 0.16 -7.48
N PRO A 338 10.17 0.94 -6.40
CA PRO A 338 8.88 1.17 -5.72
C PRO A 338 7.75 1.63 -6.65
N LEU A 339 8.09 2.41 -7.68
CA LEU A 339 7.12 2.92 -8.64
C LEU A 339 6.59 1.80 -9.54
N ASP A 340 7.47 0.89 -9.98
CA ASP A 340 7.08 -0.27 -10.78
C ASP A 340 6.20 -1.22 -9.98
N ALA A 341 6.54 -1.47 -8.72
CA ALA A 341 5.72 -2.27 -7.81
C ALA A 341 4.32 -1.66 -7.62
N LEU A 342 4.23 -0.34 -7.43
CA LEU A 342 2.97 0.37 -7.28
C LEU A 342 2.12 0.34 -8.57
N GLU A 343 2.75 0.42 -9.73
CA GLU A 343 2.09 0.25 -11.03
C GLU A 343 1.52 -1.16 -11.20
N LYS A 344 2.33 -2.19 -10.92
CA LYS A 344 1.89 -3.59 -10.96
C LYS A 344 0.74 -3.88 -10.00
N MET A 345 0.75 -3.30 -8.81
CA MET A 345 -0.38 -3.41 -7.87
C MET A 345 -1.69 -2.85 -8.45
N LEU A 346 -1.62 -1.79 -9.25
CA LEU A 346 -2.78 -1.24 -9.96
C LEU A 346 -3.24 -2.19 -11.09
N GLU A 347 -2.30 -2.77 -11.85
CA GLU A 347 -2.57 -3.75 -12.92
C GLU A 347 -3.18 -5.04 -12.36
N TRP A 348 -2.66 -5.55 -11.24
CA TRP A 348 -3.22 -6.72 -10.54
C TRP A 348 -4.52 -6.41 -9.81
N ARG A 349 -5.00 -5.16 -9.83
CA ARG A 349 -6.13 -4.65 -9.03
C ARG A 349 -6.07 -5.06 -7.56
N HIS A 350 -4.92 -4.94 -6.90
CA HIS A 350 -4.77 -5.41 -5.53
C HIS A 350 -3.89 -4.51 -4.67
N LEU A 351 -4.43 -4.05 -3.53
CA LEU A 351 -3.72 -3.14 -2.60
C LEU A 351 -2.62 -3.82 -1.78
N ALA A 352 -2.63 -5.14 -1.65
CA ALA A 352 -1.64 -5.91 -0.87
C ALA A 352 -1.53 -7.36 -1.38
N PRO A 353 -1.01 -7.60 -2.60
CA PRO A 353 -1.08 -8.92 -3.26
C PRO A 353 -0.36 -10.02 -2.47
N THR A 354 0.78 -9.69 -1.87
CA THR A 354 1.62 -10.58 -1.07
C THR A 354 1.04 -10.94 0.30
N ALA A 355 -0.09 -10.34 0.70
CA ALA A 355 -0.78 -10.70 1.93
C ALA A 355 -1.65 -11.94 1.71
N PRO A 356 -1.67 -12.93 2.63
CA PRO A 356 -1.00 -12.96 3.94
C PRO A 356 0.45 -13.50 3.95
N ASP A 357 0.96 -14.02 2.83
CA ASP A 357 2.17 -14.85 2.78
C ASP A 357 3.46 -14.15 3.21
N ILE A 358 3.65 -12.88 2.81
CA ILE A 358 4.81 -12.05 3.19
C ILE A 358 4.34 -10.93 4.10
N LEU A 359 3.25 -10.27 3.73
CA LEU A 359 2.67 -9.18 4.50
C LEU A 359 1.52 -9.68 5.36
N SER A 360 1.66 -9.54 6.68
CA SER A 360 0.63 -9.98 7.63
C SER A 360 -0.70 -9.24 7.43
N CYS A 361 -1.81 -9.98 7.30
CA CYS A 361 -3.14 -9.41 7.23
C CYS A 361 -4.16 -10.20 8.06
N TYR A 362 -5.26 -9.55 8.42
CA TYR A 362 -6.37 -10.18 9.11
C TYR A 362 -7.05 -11.22 8.20
N PRO A 363 -7.33 -12.44 8.69
CA PRO A 363 -7.96 -13.49 7.88
C PRO A 363 -9.44 -13.16 7.63
N PHE A 364 -9.75 -12.47 6.53
CA PHE A 364 -11.14 -12.23 6.13
C PHE A 364 -11.73 -13.49 5.48
N PRO A 365 -12.86 -14.02 5.99
CA PRO A 365 -13.38 -15.31 5.52
C PRO A 365 -14.11 -15.24 4.19
N ASN A 366 -14.81 -14.13 3.94
CA ASN A 366 -15.85 -14.07 2.91
C ASN A 366 -15.51 -13.10 1.78
N LYS A 367 -14.62 -12.14 2.02
CA LYS A 367 -14.31 -11.07 1.07
C LYS A 367 -12.89 -10.59 1.29
N ASP A 368 -12.10 -10.56 0.22
CA ASP A 368 -10.83 -9.87 0.22
C ASP A 368 -11.08 -8.35 0.13
N VAL A 369 -10.75 -7.63 1.20
CA VAL A 369 -10.93 -6.18 1.28
C VAL A 369 -9.87 -5.40 0.51
N PHE A 370 -8.81 -6.04 -0.01
CA PHE A 370 -7.72 -5.38 -0.72
C PHE A 370 -7.91 -5.32 -2.24
N VAL A 371 -8.94 -5.97 -2.80
CA VAL A 371 -9.26 -5.92 -4.24
C VAL A 371 -9.67 -4.51 -4.69
N ILE A 372 -9.03 -3.96 -5.70
CA ILE A 372 -9.34 -2.63 -6.24
C ILE A 372 -10.58 -2.72 -7.15
N GLU A 373 -11.75 -2.37 -6.59
CA GLU A 373 -13.04 -2.41 -7.30
C GLU A 373 -13.26 -1.20 -8.22
N THR A 374 -12.60 -0.08 -7.96
CA THR A 374 -12.76 1.17 -8.70
C THR A 374 -11.40 1.84 -8.82
N ARG A 375 -11.04 2.28 -10.03
CA ARG A 375 -9.73 2.88 -10.29
C ARG A 375 -9.63 4.26 -9.61
N PRO A 376 -8.63 4.48 -8.73
CA PRO A 376 -8.43 5.78 -8.11
C PRO A 376 -7.81 6.77 -9.11
N HIS A 377 -8.02 8.07 -8.91
CA HIS A 377 -7.30 9.11 -9.65
C HIS A 377 -5.88 9.31 -9.12
N ILE A 378 -5.71 9.18 -7.79
CA ILE A 378 -4.42 9.25 -7.12
C ILE A 378 -4.23 7.93 -6.37
N PHE A 379 -3.13 7.24 -6.66
CA PHE A 379 -2.73 6.03 -5.95
C PHE A 379 -1.35 6.23 -5.35
N PHE A 380 -1.22 6.16 -4.02
CA PHE A 380 0.04 6.48 -3.36
C PHE A 380 0.54 5.37 -2.42
N ALA A 381 1.87 5.35 -2.24
CA ALA A 381 2.55 4.59 -1.20
C ALA A 381 3.40 5.55 -0.35
N GLY A 382 3.16 5.55 0.95
CA GLY A 382 3.97 6.29 1.93
C GLY A 382 5.33 5.64 2.18
N ASN A 383 6.21 6.36 2.88
CA ASN A 383 7.46 5.84 3.45
C ASN A 383 8.44 5.23 2.44
N GLN A 384 8.41 5.71 1.20
CA GLN A 384 9.31 5.27 0.15
C GLN A 384 10.69 5.95 0.28
N PRO A 385 11.76 5.38 -0.29
CA PRO A 385 13.12 5.94 -0.15
C PRO A 385 13.27 7.30 -0.83
N GLU A 386 12.56 7.52 -1.94
CA GLU A 386 12.62 8.73 -2.74
C GLU A 386 11.26 9.08 -3.35
N PHE A 387 11.13 10.32 -3.82
CA PHE A 387 9.97 10.76 -4.57
C PHE A 387 10.01 10.20 -5.99
N ALA A 388 8.97 9.47 -6.38
CA ALA A 388 8.79 8.99 -7.74
C ALA A 388 7.31 9.06 -8.14
N THR A 389 7.03 9.29 -9.42
CA THR A 389 5.65 9.44 -9.89
C THR A 389 5.50 9.09 -11.38
N LYS A 390 4.33 8.55 -11.73
CA LYS A 390 3.95 8.25 -13.13
C LYS A 390 2.47 8.50 -13.34
N LEU A 391 2.09 8.93 -14.53
CA LEU A 391 0.68 8.98 -14.94
C LEU A 391 0.39 7.73 -15.75
N VAL A 392 -0.42 6.85 -15.20
CA VAL A 392 -0.82 5.59 -15.85
C VAL A 392 -2.17 5.82 -16.50
N GLU A 393 -2.24 5.65 -17.83
CA GLU A 393 -3.47 5.74 -18.59
C GLU A 393 -4.20 4.38 -18.61
N GLY A 394 -5.53 4.42 -18.65
CA GLY A 394 -6.38 3.25 -18.82
C GLY A 394 -6.90 3.13 -20.24
N PRO A 395 -7.55 2.00 -20.57
CA PRO A 395 -8.09 1.75 -21.91
C PRO A 395 -9.13 2.80 -22.33
N ASP A 396 -9.92 3.33 -21.38
CA ASP A 396 -11.02 4.26 -21.64
C ASP A 396 -10.67 5.74 -21.35
N ASN A 397 -9.44 6.18 -21.65
CA ASN A 397 -8.90 7.51 -21.28
C ASN A 397 -8.93 7.80 -19.77
N GLU A 398 -9.00 6.75 -18.96
CA GLU A 398 -8.88 6.85 -17.52
C GLU A 398 -7.46 7.25 -17.14
N ARG A 399 -7.29 8.02 -16.06
CA ARG A 399 -5.97 8.49 -15.65
C ARG A 399 -5.77 8.31 -14.16
N THR A 400 -4.68 7.65 -13.80
CA THR A 400 -4.26 7.47 -12.41
C THR A 400 -2.84 7.98 -12.25
N ARG A 401 -2.67 8.94 -11.36
CA ARG A 401 -1.37 9.40 -10.90
C ARG A 401 -0.90 8.47 -9.78
N ILE A 402 0.12 7.68 -10.05
CA ILE A 402 0.78 6.86 -9.03
C ILE A 402 1.93 7.68 -8.39
N ILE A 403 2.08 7.58 -7.07
CA ILE A 403 3.01 8.42 -6.29
C ILE A 403 3.70 7.61 -5.18
N CYS A 404 5.03 7.58 -5.21
CA CYS A 404 5.87 7.17 -4.09
C CYS A 404 6.18 8.42 -3.27
N ILE A 405 5.67 8.47 -2.04
CA ILE A 405 5.89 9.59 -1.12
C ILE A 405 7.14 9.25 -0.29
N PRO A 406 8.17 10.11 -0.31
CA PRO A 406 9.39 9.83 0.43
C PRO A 406 9.17 9.93 1.95
N SER A 407 10.04 9.27 2.72
CA SER A 407 10.12 9.48 4.16
C SER A 407 10.64 10.89 4.46
N PHE A 408 9.82 11.74 5.10
CA PHE A 408 10.15 13.12 5.39
C PHE A 408 11.35 13.23 6.34
N SER A 409 11.46 12.35 7.34
CA SER A 409 12.58 12.35 8.28
C SER A 409 13.93 12.01 7.64
N GLU A 410 13.93 11.42 6.44
CA GLU A 410 15.15 11.04 5.72
C GLU A 410 15.50 12.01 4.58
N THR A 411 14.48 12.57 3.93
CA THR A 411 14.62 13.36 2.70
C THR A 411 14.24 14.83 2.84
N GLY A 412 13.62 15.22 3.96
CA GLY A 412 13.06 16.56 4.16
C GLY A 412 11.93 16.92 3.17
N SER A 413 11.40 15.94 2.43
CA SER A 413 10.54 16.19 1.27
C SER A 413 9.11 15.67 1.47
N ILE A 414 8.14 16.44 1.00
CA ILE A 414 6.71 16.06 0.90
C ILE A 414 6.26 16.18 -0.55
N VAL A 415 5.06 15.70 -0.88
CA VAL A 415 4.51 15.81 -2.24
C VAL A 415 3.26 16.67 -2.25
N LEU A 416 3.19 17.66 -3.14
CA LEU A 416 1.98 18.43 -3.41
C LEU A 416 1.35 17.94 -4.71
N VAL A 417 0.05 17.61 -4.67
CA VAL A 417 -0.70 17.10 -5.83
C VAL A 417 -1.79 18.08 -6.20
N ASN A 418 -1.80 18.54 -7.45
CA ASN A 418 -2.84 19.41 -7.99
C ASN A 418 -4.09 18.62 -8.35
N LEU A 419 -5.23 18.98 -7.77
CA LEU A 419 -6.52 18.36 -8.03
C LEU A 419 -7.12 18.72 -9.40
N ARG A 420 -6.57 19.71 -10.11
CA ARG A 420 -7.02 20.10 -11.46
C ARG A 420 -6.55 19.13 -12.53
N ASP A 421 -5.26 18.79 -12.51
CA ASP A 421 -4.59 18.09 -13.61
C ASP A 421 -3.78 16.86 -13.16
N LEU A 422 -3.80 16.54 -11.86
CA LEU A 422 -3.01 15.47 -11.25
C LEU A 422 -1.49 15.64 -11.41
N SER A 423 -1.03 16.86 -11.72
CA SER A 423 0.40 17.18 -11.61
C SER A 423 0.83 17.14 -10.16
N CYS A 424 2.05 16.69 -9.90
CA CYS A 424 2.60 16.68 -8.56
C CYS A 424 4.07 17.04 -8.59
N PHE A 425 4.54 17.66 -7.52
CA PHE A 425 5.93 18.04 -7.35
C PHE A 425 6.34 17.92 -5.87
N PRO A 426 7.63 17.68 -5.60
CA PRO A 426 8.12 17.63 -4.23
C PRO A 426 8.30 19.04 -3.67
N LEU A 427 8.04 19.21 -2.38
CA LEU A 427 8.44 20.36 -1.58
C LEU A 427 9.45 19.89 -0.54
N THR A 428 10.67 20.41 -0.61
CA THR A 428 11.79 20.04 0.27
C THR A 428 12.07 21.14 1.27
N ILE A 429 12.30 20.75 2.52
CA ILE A 429 12.69 21.63 3.62
C ILE A 429 14.12 21.30 4.01
N ASP A 430 15.03 22.20 3.68
CA ASP A 430 16.43 22.15 4.07
C ASP A 430 16.67 23.09 5.26
N ILE A 431 17.38 22.61 6.28
CA ILE A 431 17.73 23.37 7.51
C ILE A 431 19.23 23.50 7.62
#